data_AF-A0A0J7KZR2-F1
#
_entry.id   AF-A0A0J7KZR2-F1
#
_cell.length_a   1.000
_cell.length_b   1.000
_cell.length_c   1.000
_cell.angle_alpha   90.00
_cell.angle_beta   90.00
_cell.angle_gamma   90.00
#
_symmetry.space_group_name_H-M   'P 1'
#
loop_
_entity.id
_entity.type
_entity.pdbx_description
1 polymer ?
#
loop_
_entity_poly.entity_id
_entity_poly.type
_entity_poly.pdbx_seq_one_letter_code
_entity_poly.pdbx_strand_id
1 'polypeptide(L)'
;MKLGLLLLATLPIAAYAQDSTAVNSSSEYPNTFSSGSANVQRFDNKARRFNDWSISVGGGAAFMLHSDLRSFYDKKVNWGYNAYVSIDKQITHTFGLSLIYQRGETKQKAMLDGAAGVAAGVGTATTKFNQLALMGDINFSNLLRRVDNHSPYRWALHGYAGIGVQGYNTSLHDANEYRWSDSPKRVPLFIDQKFDINSIYYQFGTGVKYKVSKLIDIEARAMYIISGDDEFDGGGWADPNNYDPATPGSKYNMISDSRSDNALSVTLGVSFKLGNKLSHLAWHDPLQEAYYRTSVLENAATDLVVCEKGDADNDGVCDDWDRQLDTPAGARVDGAGVALDMDLDGVIDLYDKCVTVPGPVENNGCPTK
;
A
#
# COMPACT_ATOMS: atom_id res chain seq x y z
N MET A 1 -13.50 -22.89 29.04
CA MET A 1 -13.60 -21.67 28.20
C MET A 1 -13.39 -22.14 26.76
N LYS A 2 -14.36 -22.50 25.92
CA LYS A 2 -15.63 -21.88 25.46
C LYS A 2 -15.49 -20.42 25.00
N LEU A 3 -15.77 -20.23 23.70
CA LEU A 3 -16.03 -18.98 22.94
C LEU A 3 -14.86 -18.13 22.35
N GLY A 4 -13.62 -18.63 22.28
CA GLY A 4 -12.50 -17.86 21.69
C GLY A 4 -12.15 -18.16 20.22
N LEU A 5 -12.48 -19.35 19.71
CA LEU A 5 -11.94 -19.82 18.42
C LEU A 5 -12.80 -19.55 17.18
N LEU A 6 -14.01 -19.01 17.34
CA LEU A 6 -14.91 -18.77 16.19
C LEU A 6 -14.61 -17.46 15.44
N LEU A 7 -13.77 -16.57 15.98
CA LEU A 7 -13.47 -15.25 15.38
C LEU A 7 -12.28 -15.26 14.39
N LEU A 8 -11.51 -16.34 14.33
CA LEU A 8 -10.38 -16.49 13.38
C LEU A 8 -10.78 -17.23 12.09
N ALA A 9 -11.91 -17.94 12.10
CA ALA A 9 -12.46 -18.59 10.92
C ALA A 9 -13.46 -17.71 10.14
N THR A 10 -13.80 -16.51 10.63
CA THR A 10 -14.76 -15.59 9.99
C THR A 10 -14.13 -14.61 9.01
N LEU A 11 -12.79 -14.49 8.97
CA LEU A 11 -12.08 -13.58 8.07
C LEU A 11 -12.04 -14.01 6.58
N PRO A 12 -12.14 -15.30 6.20
CA PRO A 12 -12.37 -15.64 4.80
C PRO A 12 -13.86 -15.51 4.41
N ILE A 13 -14.79 -15.65 5.36
CA ILE A 13 -16.24 -15.74 5.06
C ILE A 13 -16.81 -14.37 4.65
N ALA A 14 -16.22 -13.26 5.11
CA ALA A 14 -16.60 -11.92 4.65
C ALA A 14 -16.18 -11.61 3.20
N ALA A 15 -15.30 -12.41 2.58
CA ALA A 15 -14.92 -12.28 1.17
C ALA A 15 -15.74 -13.18 0.22
N TYR A 16 -16.51 -14.14 0.77
CA TYR A 16 -17.37 -15.05 -0.01
C TYR A 16 -18.87 -14.72 0.08
N ALA A 17 -19.25 -13.59 0.69
CA ALA A 17 -20.63 -13.09 0.69
C ALA A 17 -21.03 -12.34 -0.60
N GLN A 18 -20.22 -12.41 -1.65
CA GLN A 18 -20.61 -12.00 -3.00
C GLN A 18 -20.84 -13.23 -3.87
N ASP A 19 -21.80 -14.08 -3.48
CA ASP A 19 -22.31 -15.12 -4.35
C ASP A 19 -23.82 -14.94 -4.47
N SER A 20 -24.23 -14.28 -5.56
CA SER A 20 -25.56 -14.33 -6.16
C SER A 20 -25.71 -13.16 -7.13
N THR A 21 -25.34 -13.37 -8.39
CA THR A 21 -26.30 -13.21 -9.48
C THR A 21 -25.74 -13.98 -10.66
N ALA A 22 -26.44 -15.03 -11.07
CA ALA A 22 -26.35 -15.52 -12.44
C ALA A 22 -26.54 -14.30 -13.35
N VAL A 23 -25.46 -13.87 -14.01
CA VAL A 23 -25.50 -12.77 -14.96
C VAL A 23 -26.18 -13.30 -16.21
N ASN A 24 -27.51 -13.22 -16.21
CA ASN A 24 -28.29 -13.39 -17.40
C ASN A 24 -27.91 -12.27 -18.36
N SER A 25 -27.56 -12.63 -19.59
CA SER A 25 -27.10 -11.72 -20.62
C SER A 25 -28.26 -10.86 -21.13
N SER A 26 -28.51 -9.72 -20.48
CA SER A 26 -29.23 -8.58 -21.07
C SER A 26 -29.18 -7.40 -20.10
N SER A 27 -28.32 -6.43 -20.43
CA SER A 27 -28.58 -4.99 -20.26
C SER A 27 -29.19 -4.48 -18.95
N GLU A 28 -28.41 -4.43 -17.86
CA GLU A 28 -28.73 -3.53 -16.72
C GLU A 28 -27.47 -3.21 -15.88
N TYR A 29 -26.66 -2.29 -16.38
CA TYR A 29 -25.82 -1.41 -15.57
C TYR A 29 -26.31 0.02 -15.79
N PRO A 30 -26.44 0.87 -14.76
CA PRO A 30 -25.94 0.70 -13.39
C PRO A 30 -27.01 0.31 -12.34
N ASN A 31 -26.60 -0.47 -11.33
CA ASN A 31 -27.41 -0.81 -10.14
C ASN A 31 -26.86 -0.15 -8.86
N THR A 32 -27.60 -0.24 -7.75
CA THR A 32 -27.29 0.37 -6.44
C THR A 32 -25.96 -0.07 -5.80
N PHE A 33 -25.30 -1.10 -6.34
CA PHE A 33 -24.00 -1.59 -5.87
C PHE A 33 -22.85 -1.31 -6.85
N SER A 34 -23.14 -0.65 -7.98
CA SER A 34 -22.15 -0.23 -8.96
C SER A 34 -21.92 1.28 -8.88
N SER A 35 -20.69 1.74 -9.12
CA SER A 35 -20.34 3.16 -9.11
C SER A 35 -20.91 3.97 -10.28
N GLY A 36 -21.93 3.46 -10.99
CA GLY A 36 -22.41 4.03 -12.24
C GLY A 36 -21.48 3.76 -13.45
N SER A 37 -20.34 3.10 -13.24
CA SER A 37 -19.37 2.80 -14.30
C SER A 37 -19.91 1.74 -15.27
N ALA A 38 -20.00 2.09 -16.56
CA ALA A 38 -20.37 1.16 -17.63
C ALA A 38 -19.39 0.00 -17.83
N ASN A 39 -18.21 0.06 -17.20
CA ASN A 39 -17.14 -0.92 -17.37
C ASN A 39 -16.84 -1.61 -16.03
N VAL A 40 -17.56 -2.71 -15.76
CA VAL A 40 -17.33 -3.59 -14.60
C VAL A 40 -16.59 -4.83 -15.08
N GLN A 41 -15.40 -5.06 -14.53
CA GLN A 41 -14.63 -6.28 -14.81
C GLN A 41 -14.75 -7.24 -13.63
N ARG A 42 -14.76 -8.55 -13.93
CA ARG A 42 -14.68 -9.58 -12.89
C ARG A 42 -13.37 -9.45 -12.13
N PHE A 43 -13.40 -9.74 -10.83
CA PHE A 43 -12.20 -9.77 -9.98
C PHE A 43 -11.37 -11.04 -10.27
N ASP A 44 -10.77 -11.09 -11.46
CA ASP A 44 -9.90 -12.17 -11.89
C ASP A 44 -8.46 -11.69 -12.13
N ASN A 45 -7.55 -12.64 -12.36
CA ASN A 45 -6.15 -12.31 -12.64
C ASN A 45 -5.94 -11.62 -14.00
N LYS A 46 -6.90 -11.70 -14.93
CA LYS A 46 -6.79 -11.09 -16.27
C LYS A 46 -7.00 -9.58 -16.20
N ALA A 47 -7.90 -9.12 -15.33
CA ALA A 47 -8.16 -7.71 -15.07
C ALA A 47 -7.02 -6.99 -14.32
N ARG A 48 -6.02 -7.71 -13.79
CA ARG A 48 -4.91 -7.10 -13.04
C ARG A 48 -4.01 -6.24 -13.95
N ARG A 49 -3.96 -4.95 -13.61
CA ARG A 49 -3.11 -3.95 -14.28
C ARG A 49 -1.68 -3.89 -13.77
N PHE A 50 -1.44 -4.33 -12.53
CA PHE A 50 -0.16 -4.16 -11.82
C PHE A 50 0.41 -5.49 -11.34
N ASN A 51 1.74 -5.55 -11.23
CA ASN A 51 2.40 -6.57 -10.43
C ASN A 51 2.10 -6.28 -8.96
N ASP A 52 1.88 -7.32 -8.18
CA ASP A 52 1.43 -7.21 -6.78
C ASP A 52 2.10 -8.24 -5.88
N TRP A 53 3.07 -8.99 -6.40
CA TRP A 53 3.90 -9.93 -5.65
C TRP A 53 5.36 -9.49 -5.70
N SER A 54 6.06 -9.66 -4.58
CA SER A 54 7.52 -9.53 -4.52
C SER A 54 8.15 -10.59 -3.63
N ILE A 55 9.43 -10.85 -3.86
CA ILE A 55 10.28 -11.60 -2.94
C ILE A 55 11.36 -10.64 -2.45
N SER A 56 11.52 -10.52 -1.14
CA SER A 56 12.54 -9.66 -0.55
C SER A 56 13.55 -10.48 0.23
N VAL A 57 14.83 -10.13 0.10
CA VAL A 57 15.93 -10.75 0.86
C VAL A 57 16.82 -9.65 1.41
N GLY A 58 17.31 -9.82 2.63
CA GLY A 58 18.19 -8.84 3.23
C GLY A 58 18.89 -9.34 4.48
N GLY A 59 19.78 -8.51 5.01
CA GLY A 59 20.47 -8.76 6.25
C GLY A 59 21.16 -7.54 6.81
N GLY A 60 21.59 -7.65 8.06
CA GLY A 60 22.23 -6.57 8.79
C GLY A 60 22.47 -6.93 10.24
N ALA A 61 22.46 -5.92 11.11
CA ALA A 61 22.83 -6.07 12.50
C ALA A 61 21.61 -6.34 13.39
N ALA A 62 21.82 -7.11 14.45
CA ALA A 62 20.83 -7.38 15.49
C ALA A 62 21.41 -7.07 16.87
N PHE A 63 20.60 -6.49 17.74
CA PHE A 63 20.99 -6.04 19.06
C PHE A 63 19.92 -6.35 20.09
N MET A 64 20.31 -6.92 21.22
CA MET A 64 19.45 -6.99 22.40
C MET A 64 19.40 -5.62 23.08
N LEU A 65 18.21 -5.03 23.18
CA LEU A 65 18.01 -3.66 23.67
C LEU A 65 17.36 -3.59 25.05
N HIS A 66 16.19 -4.20 25.17
CA HIS A 66 15.38 -4.14 26.39
C HIS A 66 15.29 -5.53 26.97
N SER A 67 16.21 -5.83 27.86
CA SER A 67 16.46 -7.14 28.44
C SER A 67 17.39 -7.02 29.65
N ASP A 68 17.66 -8.13 30.32
CA ASP A 68 18.65 -8.24 31.39
C ASP A 68 20.08 -8.05 30.85
N LEU A 69 20.46 -8.86 29.87
CA LEU A 69 21.71 -8.78 29.14
C LEU A 69 21.53 -8.00 27.85
N ARG A 70 22.31 -6.94 27.67
CA ARG A 70 22.17 -6.02 26.54
C ARG A 70 23.36 -6.06 25.59
N SER A 71 23.10 -5.79 24.30
CA SER A 71 24.17 -5.67 23.31
C SER A 71 25.00 -4.41 23.49
N PHE A 72 24.44 -3.38 24.10
CA PHE A 72 25.15 -2.14 24.44
C PHE A 72 25.61 -2.22 25.90
N TYR A 73 26.91 -2.44 26.10
CA TYR A 73 27.50 -2.62 27.43
C TYR A 73 28.82 -1.87 27.52
N ASP A 74 29.03 -1.11 28.61
CA ASP A 74 30.25 -0.33 28.86
C ASP A 74 30.70 0.53 27.65
N LYS A 75 29.74 1.29 27.08
CA LYS A 75 29.94 2.16 25.90
C LYS A 75 30.42 1.43 24.63
N LYS A 76 30.39 0.09 24.61
CA LYS A 76 30.74 -0.75 23.48
C LYS A 76 29.50 -1.47 22.95
N VAL A 77 29.55 -1.81 21.66
CA VAL A 77 28.50 -2.54 20.97
C VAL A 77 28.95 -3.98 20.74
N ASN A 78 28.15 -4.93 21.19
CA ASN A 78 28.31 -6.34 20.89
C ASN A 78 27.44 -6.67 19.67
N TRP A 79 28.08 -6.80 18.51
CA TRP A 79 27.40 -6.94 17.23
C TRP A 79 26.83 -8.35 17.03
N GLY A 80 25.52 -8.41 16.84
CA GLY A 80 24.80 -9.55 16.28
C GLY A 80 24.48 -9.36 14.80
N TYR A 81 23.80 -10.33 14.21
CA TYR A 81 23.31 -10.26 12.84
C TYR A 81 21.86 -10.75 12.72
N ASN A 82 21.15 -10.27 11.71
CA ASN A 82 19.85 -10.79 11.29
C ASN A 82 19.80 -10.84 9.77
N ALA A 83 19.27 -11.93 9.23
CA ALA A 83 19.00 -12.10 7.82
C ALA A 83 17.55 -12.54 7.63
N TYR A 84 16.92 -12.11 6.54
CA TYR A 84 15.54 -12.44 6.25
C TYR A 84 15.31 -12.77 4.79
N VAL A 85 14.25 -13.53 4.57
CA VAL A 85 13.58 -13.70 3.28
C VAL A 85 12.09 -13.49 3.50
N SER A 86 11.42 -12.76 2.62
CA SER A 86 9.98 -12.58 2.66
C SER A 86 9.33 -12.74 1.29
N ILE A 87 8.08 -13.20 1.32
CA ILE A 87 7.17 -13.18 0.19
C ILE A 87 6.11 -12.15 0.50
N ASP A 88 6.03 -11.12 -0.31
CA ASP A 88 5.15 -9.98 -0.08
C ASP A 88 4.06 -9.92 -1.14
N LYS A 89 2.84 -9.67 -0.69
CA LYS A 89 1.64 -9.47 -1.49
C LYS A 89 1.09 -8.09 -1.24
N GLN A 90 1.13 -7.22 -2.25
CA GLN A 90 0.44 -5.95 -2.20
C GLN A 90 -1.07 -6.17 -2.42
N ILE A 91 -1.89 -5.77 -1.45
CA ILE A 91 -3.36 -5.91 -1.52
C ILE A 91 -3.98 -4.64 -2.13
N THR A 92 -3.49 -3.47 -1.72
CA THR A 92 -3.88 -2.16 -2.26
C THR A 92 -2.62 -1.32 -2.51
N HIS A 93 -2.73 -0.16 -3.14
CA HIS A 93 -1.58 0.76 -3.29
C HIS A 93 -0.95 1.20 -1.96
N THR A 94 -1.69 1.14 -0.83
CA THR A 94 -1.22 1.50 0.51
C THR A 94 -0.93 0.32 1.43
N PHE A 95 -1.54 -0.84 1.23
CA PHE A 95 -1.46 -1.97 2.16
C PHE A 95 -1.01 -3.26 1.50
N GLY A 96 -0.11 -3.98 2.16
CA GLY A 96 0.39 -5.30 1.78
C GLY A 96 0.45 -6.27 2.96
N LEU A 97 0.56 -7.55 2.64
CA LEU A 97 0.81 -8.65 3.57
C LEU A 97 2.13 -9.31 3.21
N SER A 98 2.90 -9.75 4.20
CA SER A 98 4.18 -10.40 3.99
C SER A 98 4.34 -11.61 4.90
N LEU A 99 4.77 -12.74 4.34
CA LEU A 99 5.25 -13.88 5.11
C LEU A 99 6.77 -13.78 5.17
N ILE A 100 7.32 -13.58 6.36
CA ILE A 100 8.75 -13.36 6.57
C ILE A 100 9.36 -14.48 7.41
N TYR A 101 10.46 -15.05 6.92
CA TYR A 101 11.33 -15.91 7.70
C TYR A 101 12.63 -15.16 8.00
N GLN A 102 13.07 -15.22 9.26
CA GLN A 102 14.28 -14.56 9.72
C GLN A 102 15.16 -15.54 10.50
N ARG A 103 16.47 -15.35 10.38
CA ARG A 103 17.47 -16.04 11.20
C ARG A 103 18.52 -15.04 11.65
N GLY A 104 18.92 -15.12 12.91
CA GLY A 104 19.91 -14.19 13.44
C GLY A 104 20.62 -14.69 14.68
N GLU A 105 21.53 -13.84 15.14
CA GLU A 105 22.27 -14.00 16.38
C GLU A 105 22.34 -12.63 17.08
N THR A 106 22.02 -12.53 18.36
CA THR A 106 22.40 -11.38 19.21
C THR A 106 23.54 -11.76 20.14
N LYS A 107 24.34 -10.78 20.53
CA LYS A 107 25.37 -10.91 21.56
C LYS A 107 25.14 -9.86 22.62
N GLN A 108 25.19 -10.27 23.87
CA GLN A 108 24.82 -9.41 24.98
C GLN A 108 25.66 -9.68 26.21
N LYS A 109 25.72 -8.69 27.10
CA LYS A 109 26.51 -8.74 28.32
C LYS A 109 25.75 -8.12 29.48
N ALA A 110 26.06 -8.61 30.68
CA ALA A 110 25.68 -7.98 31.93
C ALA A 110 26.70 -8.31 33.00
N MET A 111 26.62 -7.60 34.12
CA MET A 111 27.36 -7.92 35.33
C MET A 111 26.35 -7.94 36.46
N LEU A 112 26.40 -9.00 37.28
CA LEU A 112 25.57 -9.09 38.48
C LEU A 112 26.01 -8.05 39.52
N ASP A 113 25.13 -7.70 40.45
CA ASP A 113 25.47 -6.81 41.55
C ASP A 113 26.17 -7.56 42.71
N GLY A 114 26.89 -6.78 43.53
CA GLY A 114 27.48 -7.24 44.79
C GLY A 114 28.55 -8.33 44.65
N ALA A 115 28.64 -9.19 45.66
CA ALA A 115 29.66 -10.24 45.72
C ALA A 115 29.54 -11.27 44.57
N ALA A 116 28.32 -11.52 44.08
CA ALA A 116 28.07 -12.38 42.94
C ALA A 116 28.69 -11.81 41.66
N GLY A 117 28.53 -10.50 41.42
CA GLY A 117 29.20 -9.79 40.34
C GLY A 117 30.71 -9.84 40.38
N VAL A 118 31.30 -9.62 41.56
CA VAL A 118 32.76 -9.69 41.73
C VAL A 118 33.31 -11.07 41.39
N ALA A 119 32.59 -12.14 41.76
CA ALA A 119 33.00 -13.51 41.47
C ALA A 119 32.77 -13.91 40.00
N ALA A 120 31.61 -13.56 39.44
CA ALA A 120 31.21 -13.93 38.07
C ALA A 120 31.88 -13.06 37.00
N GLY A 121 32.30 -11.85 37.33
CA GLY A 121 32.77 -10.87 36.36
C GLY A 121 31.66 -10.45 35.39
N VAL A 122 32.06 -10.06 34.18
CA VAL A 122 31.12 -9.70 33.11
C VAL A 122 30.65 -10.97 32.40
N GLY A 123 29.38 -11.32 32.61
CA GLY A 123 28.70 -12.37 31.89
C GLY A 123 28.51 -12.01 30.41
N THR A 124 28.65 -13.01 29.54
CA THR A 124 28.44 -12.87 28.10
C THR A 124 27.44 -13.91 27.63
N ALA A 125 26.36 -13.47 26.98
CA ALA A 125 25.41 -14.37 26.34
C ALA A 125 25.30 -14.15 24.84
N THR A 126 24.86 -15.18 24.16
CA THR A 126 24.57 -15.20 22.72
C THR A 126 23.24 -15.89 22.51
N THR A 127 22.37 -15.31 21.68
CA THR A 127 21.07 -15.88 21.31
C THR A 127 21.02 -16.09 19.82
N LYS A 128 20.92 -17.33 19.36
CA LYS A 128 20.68 -17.68 17.95
C LYS A 128 19.22 -17.97 17.76
N PHE A 129 18.55 -17.26 16.87
CA PHE A 129 17.10 -17.35 16.70
C PHE A 129 16.70 -17.64 15.26
N ASN A 130 15.56 -18.31 15.11
CA ASN A 130 14.84 -18.56 13.88
C ASN A 130 13.39 -18.15 14.09
N GLN A 131 12.83 -17.41 13.15
CA GLN A 131 11.56 -16.73 13.32
C GLN A 131 10.75 -16.77 12.04
N LEU A 132 9.45 -17.04 12.14
CA LEU A 132 8.49 -16.96 11.02
C LEU A 132 7.33 -16.08 11.45
N ALA A 133 7.00 -15.04 10.68
CA ALA A 133 5.89 -14.14 10.99
C ALA A 133 5.04 -13.82 9.79
N LEU A 134 3.77 -13.52 10.07
CA LEU A 134 2.88 -12.81 9.17
C LEU A 134 2.91 -11.32 9.53
N MET A 135 3.17 -10.49 8.53
CA MET A 135 3.36 -9.05 8.64
C MET A 135 2.33 -8.29 7.81
N GLY A 136 1.80 -7.20 8.35
CA GLY A 136 1.22 -6.12 7.57
C GLY A 136 2.29 -5.11 7.16
N ASP A 137 2.17 -4.59 5.93
CA ASP A 137 2.99 -3.53 5.35
C ASP A 137 2.08 -2.34 4.99
N ILE A 138 2.32 -1.18 5.59
CA ILE A 138 1.66 0.09 5.25
C ILE A 138 2.65 0.99 4.53
N ASN A 139 2.38 1.31 3.26
CA ASN A 139 3.09 2.32 2.49
C ASN A 139 2.56 3.72 2.85
N PHE A 140 3.21 4.36 3.82
CA PHE A 140 2.88 5.72 4.27
C PHE A 140 3.04 6.76 3.18
N SER A 141 3.98 6.58 2.25
CA SER A 141 4.17 7.53 1.14
C SER A 141 2.97 7.56 0.19
N ASN A 142 2.30 6.44 -0.03
CA ASN A 142 1.03 6.42 -0.76
C ASN A 142 -0.15 6.86 0.11
N LEU A 143 -0.18 6.46 1.39
CA LEU A 143 -1.30 6.77 2.28
C LEU A 143 -1.42 8.28 2.55
N LEU A 144 -0.29 8.94 2.74
CA LEU A 144 -0.19 10.38 3.03
C LEU A 144 0.08 11.19 1.76
N ARG A 145 -0.14 10.60 0.58
CA ARG A 145 0.09 11.28 -0.69
C ARG A 145 -0.88 12.44 -0.84
N ARG A 146 -0.31 13.63 -1.04
CA ARG A 146 -1.04 14.83 -1.41
C ARG A 146 -1.64 14.69 -2.82
N VAL A 147 -2.91 15.02 -2.96
CA VAL A 147 -3.67 14.92 -4.21
C VAL A 147 -3.16 15.87 -5.30
N ASP A 148 -2.51 16.97 -4.91
CA ASP A 148 -1.94 17.98 -5.81
C ASP A 148 -0.49 17.64 -6.25
N ASN A 149 0.13 16.61 -5.67
CA ASN A 149 1.49 16.21 -6.01
C ASN A 149 1.53 15.12 -7.10
N HIS A 150 1.86 15.56 -8.31
CA HIS A 150 1.96 14.72 -9.51
C HIS A 150 3.36 14.13 -9.73
N SER A 151 4.33 14.44 -8.85
CA SER A 151 5.71 14.00 -9.03
C SER A 151 5.86 12.47 -8.89
N PRO A 152 6.62 11.81 -9.78
CA PRO A 152 6.98 10.41 -9.59
C PRO A 152 7.95 10.30 -8.41
N TYR A 153 7.52 9.67 -7.32
CA TYR A 153 8.42 9.41 -6.19
C TYR A 153 9.15 8.08 -6.40
N ARG A 154 10.42 8.06 -6.00
CA ARG A 154 11.27 6.86 -6.01
C ARG A 154 11.56 6.34 -4.61
N TRP A 155 11.16 7.07 -3.58
CA TRP A 155 11.34 6.73 -2.18
C TRP A 155 9.98 6.52 -1.53
N ALA A 156 9.80 5.39 -0.84
CA ALA A 156 8.59 5.09 -0.09
C ALA A 156 8.94 4.79 1.36
N LEU A 157 8.22 5.42 2.30
CA LEU A 157 8.25 5.09 3.71
C LEU A 157 7.22 4.01 4.01
N HIS A 158 7.63 3.00 4.75
CA HIS A 158 6.84 1.84 5.11
C HIS A 158 6.79 1.67 6.63
N GLY A 159 5.63 1.25 7.13
CA GLY A 159 5.43 0.74 8.48
C GLY A 159 5.12 -0.74 8.44
N TYR A 160 5.71 -1.50 9.36
CA TYR A 160 5.51 -2.94 9.45
C TYR A 160 5.04 -3.31 10.85
N ALA A 161 4.11 -4.25 10.95
CA ALA A 161 3.71 -4.87 12.21
C ALA A 161 3.24 -6.29 11.96
N GLY A 162 3.56 -7.22 12.86
CA GLY A 162 3.18 -8.60 12.68
C GLY A 162 3.38 -9.46 13.91
N ILE A 163 2.92 -10.69 13.78
CA ILE A 163 2.95 -11.74 14.80
C ILE A 163 3.54 -12.99 14.17
N GLY A 164 4.31 -13.73 14.94
CA GLY A 164 4.96 -14.91 14.46
C GLY A 164 5.28 -15.91 15.56
N VAL A 165 5.97 -16.95 15.14
CA VAL A 165 6.50 -18.01 16.00
C VAL A 165 8.01 -17.99 15.94
N GLN A 166 8.65 -18.29 17.05
CA GLN A 166 10.10 -18.28 17.18
C GLN A 166 10.64 -19.57 17.79
N GLY A 167 11.92 -19.81 17.52
CA GLY A 167 12.73 -20.80 18.21
C GLY A 167 14.13 -20.26 18.34
N TYR A 168 14.77 -20.49 19.47
CA TYR A 168 16.07 -19.91 19.76
C TYR A 168 16.91 -20.78 20.67
N ASN A 169 18.23 -20.63 20.55
CA ASN A 169 19.23 -21.27 21.37
C ASN A 169 20.09 -20.20 22.01
N THR A 170 20.20 -20.23 23.33
CA THR A 170 21.06 -19.30 24.07
C THR A 170 22.23 -20.00 24.70
N SER A 171 23.30 -19.25 24.93
CA SER A 171 24.44 -19.67 25.74
C SER A 171 24.92 -18.50 26.58
N LEU A 172 25.02 -18.67 27.90
CA LEU A 172 25.53 -17.69 28.84
C LEU A 172 26.82 -18.22 29.50
N HIS A 173 27.84 -17.37 29.51
CA HIS A 173 29.16 -17.65 30.05
C HIS A 173 29.57 -16.60 31.08
N ASP A 174 30.09 -17.01 32.23
CA ASP A 174 30.70 -16.12 33.22
C ASP A 174 32.03 -16.71 33.76
N ALA A 175 32.64 -16.07 34.76
CA ALA A 175 33.88 -16.54 35.40
C ALA A 175 33.66 -17.41 36.65
N ASN A 176 32.41 -17.71 37.01
CA ASN A 176 32.03 -18.41 38.24
C ASN A 176 31.08 -19.60 37.99
N GLU A 177 29.77 -19.35 37.94
CA GLU A 177 28.75 -20.40 37.93
C GLU A 177 28.57 -21.03 36.55
N TYR A 178 28.66 -20.22 35.49
CA TYR A 178 28.40 -20.59 34.10
C TYR A 178 29.68 -20.64 33.27
N ARG A 179 30.76 -21.16 33.87
CA ARG A 179 32.05 -21.37 33.20
C ARG A 179 32.27 -22.83 32.89
N TRP A 180 33.12 -23.14 31.91
CA TRP A 180 33.67 -24.49 31.79
C TRP A 180 34.67 -24.74 32.93
N SER A 181 34.41 -25.76 33.76
CA SER A 181 35.36 -26.20 34.79
C SER A 181 35.14 -27.66 35.12
N ASP A 182 36.23 -28.43 35.25
CA ASP A 182 36.17 -29.84 35.65
C ASP A 182 36.24 -30.03 37.18
N SER A 183 36.58 -28.97 37.94
CA SER A 183 36.72 -29.03 39.40
C SER A 183 36.58 -27.63 40.05
N PRO A 184 35.45 -27.34 40.73
CA PRO A 184 34.20 -28.11 40.73
C PRO A 184 33.59 -28.16 39.32
N LYS A 185 32.81 -29.20 39.00
CA LYS A 185 32.15 -29.31 37.70
C LYS A 185 31.21 -28.12 37.47
N ARG A 186 31.43 -27.38 36.39
CA ARG A 186 30.63 -26.23 35.94
C ARG A 186 30.51 -26.27 34.42
N VAL A 187 29.37 -25.81 33.91
CA VAL A 187 29.12 -25.67 32.48
C VAL A 187 28.38 -24.36 32.22
N PRO A 188 28.53 -23.78 31.02
CA PRO A 188 27.71 -22.64 30.60
C PRO A 188 26.22 -22.96 30.67
N LEU A 189 25.41 -21.93 30.88
CA LEU A 189 23.97 -22.07 30.84
C LEU A 189 23.52 -22.07 29.37
N PHE A 190 22.74 -23.08 29.00
CA PHE A 190 22.17 -23.20 27.66
C PHE A 190 20.66 -23.31 27.75
N ILE A 191 19.96 -22.58 26.89
CA ILE A 191 18.50 -22.67 26.72
C ILE A 191 18.22 -23.08 25.28
N ASP A 192 17.35 -24.06 25.10
CA ASP A 192 16.90 -24.54 23.80
C ASP A 192 15.37 -24.41 23.73
N GLN A 193 14.92 -23.27 23.22
CA GLN A 193 13.51 -23.07 22.91
C GLN A 193 13.27 -23.55 21.47
N LYS A 194 12.60 -24.70 21.36
CA LYS A 194 12.23 -25.24 20.05
C LYS A 194 11.27 -24.31 19.34
N PHE A 195 11.37 -24.33 18.01
CA PHE A 195 10.44 -23.65 17.13
C PHE A 195 9.05 -24.26 17.29
N ASP A 196 8.17 -23.55 18.00
CA ASP A 196 6.87 -24.06 18.45
C ASP A 196 5.79 -22.99 18.25
N ILE A 197 4.57 -23.43 17.95
CA ILE A 197 3.40 -22.55 17.82
C ILE A 197 3.03 -21.83 19.12
N ASN A 198 3.50 -22.33 20.27
CA ASN A 198 3.32 -21.70 21.57
C ASN A 198 4.41 -20.65 21.89
N SER A 199 5.52 -20.60 21.13
CA SER A 199 6.56 -19.58 21.28
C SER A 199 6.25 -18.42 20.33
N ILE A 200 5.29 -17.60 20.74
CA ILE A 200 4.78 -16.48 19.94
C ILE A 200 5.63 -15.23 20.20
N TYR A 201 5.99 -14.52 19.14
CA TYR A 201 6.65 -13.23 19.22
C TYR A 201 5.93 -12.20 18.35
N TYR A 202 6.17 -10.92 18.65
CA TYR A 202 5.64 -9.81 17.88
C TYR A 202 6.81 -9.01 17.30
N GLN A 203 6.60 -8.39 16.14
CA GLN A 203 7.56 -7.44 15.63
C GLN A 203 6.87 -6.28 14.94
N PHE A 204 7.44 -5.09 15.07
CA PHE A 204 7.00 -3.90 14.38
C PHE A 204 8.19 -3.04 14.04
N GLY A 205 8.02 -2.16 13.06
CA GLY A 205 9.14 -1.36 12.61
C GLY A 205 8.79 -0.44 11.47
N THR A 206 9.84 0.16 10.95
CA THR A 206 9.76 1.06 9.80
C THR A 206 10.75 0.64 8.75
N GLY A 207 10.49 1.01 7.51
CA GLY A 207 11.49 0.89 6.47
C GLY A 207 11.35 1.92 5.39
N VAL A 208 12.41 2.03 4.60
CA VAL A 208 12.47 2.91 3.45
C VAL A 208 12.79 2.06 2.24
N LYS A 209 11.94 2.11 1.22
CA LYS A 209 12.14 1.44 -0.07
C LYS A 209 12.54 2.47 -1.13
N TYR A 210 13.47 2.10 -1.99
CA TYR A 210 13.90 2.88 -3.14
C TYR A 210 13.66 2.13 -4.45
N LYS A 211 12.92 2.76 -5.37
CA LYS A 211 12.63 2.24 -6.70
C LYS A 211 13.82 2.35 -7.62
N VAL A 212 14.55 1.25 -7.75
CA VAL A 212 15.68 1.13 -8.70
C VAL A 212 15.15 0.93 -10.11
N SER A 213 14.26 -0.04 -10.31
CA SER A 213 13.73 -0.40 -11.63
C SER A 213 12.30 -0.94 -11.55
N LYS A 214 11.76 -1.38 -12.70
CA LYS A 214 10.47 -2.09 -12.74
C LYS A 214 10.52 -3.47 -12.05
N LEU A 215 11.71 -4.03 -11.85
CA LEU A 215 11.93 -5.37 -11.28
C LEU A 215 12.51 -5.35 -9.87
N ILE A 216 13.25 -4.30 -9.51
CA ILE A 216 14.07 -4.29 -8.29
C ILE A 216 13.80 -3.02 -7.49
N ASP A 217 13.65 -3.19 -6.18
CA ASP A 217 13.76 -2.16 -5.16
C ASP A 217 14.91 -2.48 -4.21
N ILE A 218 15.50 -1.45 -3.62
CA ILE A 218 16.39 -1.59 -2.46
C ILE A 218 15.60 -1.16 -1.24
N GLU A 219 15.82 -1.81 -0.10
CA GLU A 219 15.14 -1.48 1.13
C GLU A 219 16.07 -1.43 2.34
N ALA A 220 15.74 -0.56 3.28
CA ALA A 220 16.30 -0.54 4.62
C ALA A 220 15.15 -0.76 5.61
N ARG A 221 15.32 -1.64 6.60
CA ARG A 221 14.32 -1.90 7.65
C ARG A 221 14.95 -1.76 9.03
N ALA A 222 14.20 -1.14 9.94
CA ALA A 222 14.48 -1.14 11.37
C ALA A 222 13.29 -1.79 12.08
N MET A 223 13.51 -2.98 12.64
CA MET A 223 12.49 -3.85 13.21
C MET A 223 12.76 -4.07 14.69
N TYR A 224 11.79 -3.74 15.54
CA TYR A 224 11.78 -4.06 16.95
C TYR A 224 11.04 -5.39 17.14
N ILE A 225 11.69 -6.33 17.80
CA ILE A 225 11.24 -7.69 18.07
C ILE A 225 10.91 -7.76 19.55
N ILE A 226 9.66 -8.09 19.86
CA ILE A 226 9.19 -8.42 21.20
C ILE A 226 9.13 -9.93 21.30
N SER A 227 10.07 -10.54 22.03
CA SER A 227 10.15 -12.00 22.17
C SER A 227 8.93 -12.58 22.89
N GLY A 228 8.36 -11.84 23.85
CA GLY A 228 7.36 -12.35 24.78
C GLY A 228 7.92 -13.39 25.76
N ASP A 229 9.25 -13.47 25.85
CA ASP A 229 9.99 -14.56 26.47
C ASP A 229 11.22 -13.97 27.18
N ASP A 230 11.33 -14.28 28.47
CA ASP A 230 12.34 -13.76 29.40
C ASP A 230 13.67 -14.51 29.26
N GLU A 231 13.63 -15.73 28.71
CA GLU A 231 14.82 -16.51 28.48
C GLU A 231 15.54 -16.13 27.17
N PHE A 232 14.95 -15.24 26.37
CA PHE A 232 15.41 -14.94 25.01
C PHE A 232 16.79 -14.25 24.99
N ASP A 233 17.17 -13.48 26.02
CA ASP A 233 18.53 -12.93 26.12
C ASP A 233 19.58 -13.89 26.71
N GLY A 234 19.15 -15.09 27.11
CA GLY A 234 19.99 -16.12 27.71
C GLY A 234 20.28 -15.92 29.20
N GLY A 235 19.54 -15.05 29.88
CA GLY A 235 19.63 -14.76 31.31
C GLY A 235 19.28 -15.95 32.18
N GLY A 236 18.55 -16.95 31.67
CA GLY A 236 18.19 -18.18 32.37
C GLY A 236 16.75 -18.21 32.83
N TRP A 237 16.37 -19.22 33.61
CA TRP A 237 15.02 -19.31 34.15
C TRP A 237 14.94 -18.68 35.55
N ALA A 238 13.92 -17.86 35.80
CA ALA A 238 13.56 -17.38 37.14
C ALA A 238 12.14 -17.86 37.54
N ASP A 239 12.00 -18.35 38.77
CA ASP A 239 10.68 -18.73 39.31
C ASP A 239 9.76 -17.50 39.39
N PRO A 240 8.47 -17.62 39.00
CA PRO A 240 7.50 -16.52 39.05
C PRO A 240 7.38 -15.82 40.41
N ASN A 241 7.70 -16.52 41.51
CA ASN A 241 7.52 -16.03 42.87
C ASN A 241 8.77 -15.42 43.52
N ASN A 242 9.91 -15.31 42.84
CA ASN A 242 11.14 -14.96 43.55
C ASN A 242 12.10 -14.06 42.75
N TYR A 243 11.94 -12.75 42.95
CA TYR A 243 13.05 -11.78 42.88
C TYR A 243 13.95 -11.84 44.15
N ASP A 244 14.03 -13.01 44.80
CA ASP A 244 14.92 -13.25 45.93
C ASP A 244 16.27 -13.77 45.42
N PRO A 245 17.38 -13.05 45.61
CA PRO A 245 18.72 -13.50 45.24
C PRO A 245 19.19 -14.80 45.90
N ALA A 246 18.46 -15.32 46.90
CA ALA A 246 18.71 -16.58 47.58
C ALA A 246 18.09 -17.81 46.87
N THR A 247 17.24 -17.60 45.85
CA THR A 247 16.57 -18.69 45.12
C THR A 247 17.53 -19.42 44.16
N PRO A 248 17.40 -20.75 44.01
CA PRO A 248 18.11 -21.48 42.96
C PRO A 248 17.67 -21.01 41.57
N GLY A 249 18.61 -20.63 40.70
CA GLY A 249 18.33 -20.12 39.36
C GLY A 249 19.40 -19.13 38.90
N SER A 250 19.35 -18.75 37.62
CA SER A 250 20.30 -17.76 37.11
C SER A 250 19.91 -16.36 37.54
N LYS A 251 20.81 -15.70 38.26
CA LYS A 251 20.64 -14.33 38.75
C LYS A 251 20.63 -13.30 37.64
N TYR A 252 21.06 -13.69 36.43
CA TYR A 252 21.03 -12.80 35.30
C TYR A 252 19.61 -12.49 34.85
N ASN A 253 18.68 -13.47 34.90
CA ASN A 253 17.25 -13.29 34.60
C ASN A 253 16.46 -12.47 35.65
N MET A 254 17.19 -11.82 36.57
CA MET A 254 16.63 -11.09 37.71
C MET A 254 17.15 -9.64 37.75
N ILE A 255 17.90 -9.22 36.74
CA ILE A 255 18.48 -7.88 36.65
C ILE A 255 17.38 -6.85 36.35
N SER A 256 16.35 -7.27 35.64
CA SER A 256 15.18 -6.53 35.18
C SER A 256 13.91 -7.27 35.63
N ASP A 257 12.83 -6.52 35.84
CA ASP A 257 11.50 -7.05 36.18
C ASP A 257 10.62 -7.31 34.95
N SER A 258 11.15 -7.07 33.75
CA SER A 258 10.51 -7.41 32.48
C SER A 258 10.25 -8.92 32.38
N ARG A 259 9.34 -9.30 31.49
CA ARG A 259 9.02 -10.72 31.16
C ARG A 259 9.25 -11.02 29.68
N SER A 260 10.02 -10.16 29.03
CA SER A 260 10.23 -10.18 27.60
C SER A 260 11.51 -9.45 27.27
N ASP A 261 12.41 -10.16 26.62
CA ASP A 261 13.65 -9.60 26.10
C ASP A 261 13.52 -9.20 24.64
N ASN A 262 13.69 -7.92 24.38
CA ASN A 262 13.39 -7.35 23.10
C ASN A 262 14.66 -6.97 22.35
N ALA A 263 14.67 -7.31 21.06
CA ALA A 263 15.77 -7.05 20.16
C ALA A 263 15.41 -5.99 19.11
N LEU A 264 16.42 -5.29 18.61
CA LEU A 264 16.34 -4.44 17.43
C LEU A 264 17.15 -5.06 16.31
N SER A 265 16.56 -5.13 15.13
CA SER A 265 17.21 -5.51 13.88
C SER A 265 17.25 -4.32 12.93
N VAL A 266 18.40 -4.05 12.34
CA VAL A 266 18.58 -3.04 11.30
C VAL A 266 19.19 -3.71 10.08
N THR A 267 18.43 -3.79 8.99
CA THR A 267 18.77 -4.58 7.80
C THR A 267 18.73 -3.75 6.53
N LEU A 268 19.56 -4.15 5.56
CA LEU A 268 19.52 -3.71 4.18
C LEU A 268 19.14 -4.91 3.30
N GLY A 269 18.32 -4.68 2.29
CA GLY A 269 17.79 -5.73 1.45
C GLY A 269 17.46 -5.29 0.03
N VAL A 270 17.10 -6.27 -0.78
CA VAL A 270 16.67 -6.14 -2.16
C VAL A 270 15.33 -6.84 -2.31
N SER A 271 14.38 -6.15 -2.94
CA SER A 271 13.05 -6.68 -3.25
C SER A 271 12.88 -6.87 -4.75
N PHE A 272 12.51 -8.08 -5.15
CA PHE A 272 12.29 -8.49 -6.52
C PHE A 272 10.79 -8.55 -6.81
N LYS A 273 10.32 -7.67 -7.69
CA LYS A 273 8.92 -7.62 -8.13
C LYS A 273 8.67 -8.74 -9.13
N LEU A 274 7.64 -9.53 -8.88
CA LEU A 274 7.26 -10.66 -9.70
C LEU A 274 6.13 -10.29 -10.66
N GLY A 275 6.25 -10.75 -11.91
CA GLY A 275 5.23 -10.58 -12.95
C GLY A 275 5.71 -9.75 -14.15
N ASN A 276 4.85 -9.62 -15.15
CA ASN A 276 5.17 -9.05 -16.46
C ASN A 276 4.53 -7.67 -16.71
N LYS A 277 3.89 -7.06 -15.71
CA LYS A 277 3.25 -5.75 -15.85
C LYS A 277 4.31 -4.63 -15.79
N LEU A 278 3.97 -3.47 -16.35
CA LEU A 278 4.86 -2.31 -16.45
C LEU A 278 5.22 -1.69 -15.09
N SER A 279 4.31 -1.76 -14.12
CA SER A 279 4.50 -1.20 -12.78
C SER A 279 3.99 -2.14 -11.70
N HIS A 280 4.53 -1.96 -10.50
CA HIS A 280 4.10 -2.66 -9.29
C HIS A 280 3.12 -1.78 -8.51
N LEU A 281 2.09 -2.39 -7.91
CA LEU A 281 0.97 -1.71 -7.25
C LEU A 281 1.43 -0.75 -6.15
N ALA A 282 2.47 -1.12 -5.40
CA ALA A 282 3.07 -0.28 -4.36
C ALA A 282 3.62 1.07 -4.87
N TRP A 283 3.91 1.19 -6.17
CA TRP A 283 4.48 2.39 -6.78
C TRP A 283 3.49 3.11 -7.71
N HIS A 284 2.21 2.76 -7.64
CA HIS A 284 1.19 3.34 -8.50
C HIS A 284 0.30 4.32 -7.74
N ASP A 285 0.05 5.48 -8.33
CA ASP A 285 -0.90 6.46 -7.82
C ASP A 285 -2.33 6.07 -8.24
N PRO A 286 -3.27 5.85 -7.31
CA PRO A 286 -4.65 5.51 -7.68
C PRO A 286 -5.35 6.60 -8.52
N LEU A 287 -4.97 7.87 -8.38
CA LEU A 287 -5.62 8.99 -9.06
C LEU A 287 -5.01 9.32 -10.43
N GLN A 288 -3.83 8.80 -10.74
CA GLN A 288 -3.12 9.10 -11.99
C GLN A 288 -3.95 8.79 -13.24
N GLU A 289 -4.74 7.72 -13.23
CA GLU A 289 -5.62 7.38 -14.36
C GLU A 289 -6.74 8.41 -14.53
N ALA A 290 -7.36 8.84 -13.43
CA ALA A 290 -8.44 9.82 -13.46
C ALA A 290 -7.92 11.17 -13.99
N TYR A 291 -6.74 11.61 -13.52
CA TYR A 291 -6.09 12.82 -14.00
C TYR A 291 -5.71 12.72 -15.47
N TYR A 292 -5.15 11.58 -15.91
CA TYR A 292 -4.83 11.36 -17.32
C TYR A 292 -6.09 11.49 -18.19
N ARG A 293 -7.19 10.81 -17.85
CA ARG A 293 -8.45 10.90 -18.60
C ARG A 293 -9.01 12.32 -18.62
N THR A 294 -8.98 13.02 -17.48
CA THR A 294 -9.43 14.42 -17.40
C THR A 294 -8.60 15.30 -18.31
N SER A 295 -7.28 15.14 -18.31
CA SER A 295 -6.39 15.89 -19.20
C SER A 295 -6.64 15.60 -20.68
N VAL A 296 -6.95 14.34 -21.03
CA VAL A 296 -7.30 13.97 -22.41
C VAL A 296 -8.61 14.61 -22.83
N LEU A 297 -9.61 14.68 -21.95
CA LEU A 297 -10.90 15.32 -22.24
C LEU A 297 -10.79 16.84 -22.32
N GLU A 298 -10.01 17.47 -21.43
CA GLU A 298 -9.78 18.92 -21.44
C GLU A 298 -9.01 19.38 -22.69
N ASN A 299 -8.09 18.55 -23.18
CA ASN A 299 -7.33 18.82 -24.41
C ASN A 299 -7.95 18.19 -25.67
N ALA A 300 -9.06 17.47 -25.54
CA ALA A 300 -9.79 16.99 -26.70
C ALA A 300 -10.37 18.23 -27.38
N ALA A 301 -9.93 18.50 -28.61
CA ALA A 301 -10.57 19.50 -29.43
C ALA A 301 -12.05 19.15 -29.54
N THR A 302 -12.92 20.00 -29.02
CA THR A 302 -14.31 19.98 -29.42
C THR A 302 -14.31 20.43 -30.88
N ASP A 303 -14.33 19.49 -31.81
CA ASP A 303 -14.68 19.79 -33.19
C ASP A 303 -16.10 20.35 -33.14
N LEU A 304 -16.22 21.67 -33.07
CA LEU A 304 -17.48 22.35 -33.28
C LEU A 304 -17.80 22.11 -34.75
N VAL A 305 -18.61 21.09 -35.02
CA VAL A 305 -19.14 20.84 -36.36
C VAL A 305 -20.11 21.97 -36.66
N VAL A 306 -19.63 22.98 -37.39
CA VAL A 306 -20.44 24.08 -37.90
C VAL A 306 -21.07 23.60 -39.20
N CYS A 307 -22.40 23.68 -39.29
CA CYS A 307 -23.16 23.26 -40.48
C CYS A 307 -23.07 21.75 -40.76
N GLU A 308 -23.42 20.93 -39.77
CA GLU A 308 -23.49 19.48 -39.90
C GLU A 308 -24.45 19.05 -41.01
N LYS A 309 -25.57 19.76 -41.16
CA LYS A 309 -26.58 19.49 -42.21
C LYS A 309 -26.31 20.17 -43.55
N GLY A 310 -25.35 21.11 -43.62
CA GLY A 310 -25.05 21.89 -44.81
C GLY A 310 -25.89 23.16 -44.95
N ASP A 311 -25.99 23.66 -46.19
CA ASP A 311 -26.80 24.81 -46.63
C ASP A 311 -27.42 24.37 -47.98
N ALA A 312 -28.65 23.85 -47.93
CA ALA A 312 -29.26 23.14 -49.05
C ALA A 312 -29.78 24.08 -50.15
N ASP A 313 -30.28 25.25 -49.79
CA ASP A 313 -30.83 26.26 -50.71
C ASP A 313 -29.79 27.31 -51.14
N ASN A 314 -28.59 27.28 -50.53
CA ASN A 314 -27.45 28.16 -50.80
C ASN A 314 -27.75 29.64 -50.53
N ASP A 315 -28.53 29.92 -49.49
CA ASP A 315 -28.83 31.28 -49.05
C ASP A 315 -27.75 31.89 -48.14
N GLY A 316 -26.80 31.07 -47.68
CA GLY A 316 -25.67 31.46 -46.83
C GLY A 316 -25.89 31.23 -45.33
N VAL A 317 -27.02 30.64 -44.93
CA VAL A 317 -27.32 30.21 -43.56
C VAL A 317 -27.45 28.70 -43.54
N CYS A 318 -26.74 28.06 -42.62
CA CYS A 318 -26.74 26.60 -42.59
C CYS A 318 -28.07 26.05 -42.07
N ASP A 319 -28.54 24.94 -42.65
CA ASP A 319 -29.79 24.22 -42.33
C ASP A 319 -29.98 23.91 -40.84
N ASP A 320 -28.88 23.85 -40.08
CA ASP A 320 -28.92 23.67 -38.62
C ASP A 320 -29.50 24.88 -37.87
N TRP A 321 -29.38 26.07 -38.45
CA TRP A 321 -29.76 27.37 -37.89
C TRP A 321 -30.72 28.17 -38.78
N ASP A 322 -30.93 27.72 -40.01
CA ASP A 322 -31.85 28.29 -40.98
C ASP A 322 -33.31 27.98 -40.60
N ARG A 323 -34.15 29.02 -40.63
CA ARG A 323 -35.58 28.96 -40.36
C ARG A 323 -36.41 28.74 -41.63
N GLN A 324 -35.84 28.95 -42.80
CA GLN A 324 -36.48 28.82 -44.10
C GLN A 324 -35.60 27.98 -45.04
N LEU A 325 -35.64 26.65 -44.87
CA LEU A 325 -34.85 25.64 -45.60
C LEU A 325 -35.06 25.57 -47.13
N ASP A 326 -35.83 26.51 -47.70
CA ASP A 326 -36.22 26.55 -49.10
C ASP A 326 -36.26 27.98 -49.65
N THR A 327 -35.37 28.85 -49.15
CA THR A 327 -35.20 30.20 -49.64
C THR A 327 -34.92 30.20 -51.16
N PRO A 328 -35.68 31.00 -51.95
CA PRO A 328 -35.46 31.09 -53.38
C PRO A 328 -34.05 31.60 -53.74
N ALA A 329 -33.41 30.94 -54.70
CA ALA A 329 -32.08 31.32 -55.16
C ALA A 329 -32.02 32.80 -55.59
N GLY A 330 -31.09 33.55 -54.98
CA GLY A 330 -30.89 34.99 -55.23
C GLY A 330 -31.72 35.92 -54.34
N ALA A 331 -32.59 35.38 -53.48
CA ALA A 331 -33.21 36.17 -52.42
C ALA A 331 -32.14 36.62 -51.42
N ARG A 332 -32.32 37.83 -50.88
CA ARG A 332 -31.52 38.29 -49.74
C ARG A 332 -32.20 37.78 -48.48
N VAL A 333 -31.43 37.20 -47.57
CA VAL A 333 -31.93 36.66 -46.30
C VAL A 333 -31.41 37.43 -45.09
N ASP A 334 -32.10 37.28 -43.96
CA ASP A 334 -31.62 37.74 -42.67
C ASP A 334 -30.64 36.74 -42.02
N GLY A 335 -30.18 37.03 -40.80
CA GLY A 335 -29.26 36.14 -40.07
C GLY A 335 -29.86 34.79 -39.65
N ALA A 336 -31.13 34.54 -39.95
CA ALA A 336 -31.83 33.30 -39.68
C ALA A 336 -32.25 32.57 -40.97
N GLY A 337 -31.79 33.01 -42.15
CA GLY A 337 -32.05 32.38 -43.45
C GLY A 337 -33.44 32.71 -44.02
N VAL A 338 -34.16 33.68 -43.43
CA VAL A 338 -35.49 34.04 -43.92
C VAL A 338 -35.37 35.11 -45.01
N ALA A 339 -36.05 34.91 -46.14
CA ALA A 339 -36.10 35.88 -47.23
C ALA A 339 -36.65 37.24 -46.75
N LEU A 340 -35.97 38.32 -47.12
CA LEU A 340 -36.37 39.68 -46.76
C LEU A 340 -37.67 40.08 -47.47
N ASP A 341 -38.56 40.71 -46.70
CA ASP A 341 -39.78 41.37 -47.10
C ASP A 341 -39.82 42.69 -46.31
N MET A 342 -39.37 43.77 -46.93
CA MET A 342 -39.09 45.02 -46.22
C MET A 342 -40.35 45.82 -45.87
N ASP A 343 -41.42 45.68 -46.63
CA ASP A 343 -42.68 46.38 -46.41
C ASP A 343 -43.80 45.50 -45.80
N LEU A 344 -43.52 44.20 -45.64
CA LEU A 344 -44.34 43.22 -44.94
C LEU A 344 -45.68 42.95 -45.62
N ASP A 345 -45.72 43.03 -46.95
CA ASP A 345 -46.92 42.76 -47.75
C ASP A 345 -47.11 41.27 -48.11
N GLY A 346 -46.10 40.44 -47.82
CA GLY A 346 -46.10 39.00 -48.09
C GLY A 346 -45.46 38.60 -49.41
N VAL A 347 -44.95 39.55 -50.20
CA VAL A 347 -44.11 39.32 -51.38
C VAL A 347 -42.66 39.61 -51.00
N ILE A 348 -41.79 38.61 -51.07
CA ILE A 348 -40.37 38.82 -50.78
C ILE A 348 -39.74 39.87 -51.73
N ASP A 349 -38.74 40.60 -51.25
CA ASP A 349 -38.04 41.68 -51.96
C ASP A 349 -37.51 41.25 -53.35
N LEU A 350 -37.24 39.95 -53.54
CA LEU A 350 -36.80 39.39 -54.82
C LEU A 350 -37.90 39.46 -55.91
N TYR A 351 -39.16 39.33 -55.51
CA TYR A 351 -40.32 39.31 -56.40
C TYR A 351 -41.19 40.58 -56.33
N ASP A 352 -40.90 41.45 -55.37
CA ASP A 352 -41.55 42.74 -55.21
C ASP A 352 -40.89 43.84 -56.08
N LYS A 353 -41.70 44.48 -56.92
CA LYS A 353 -41.27 45.62 -57.75
C LYS A 353 -41.22 46.94 -56.96
N CYS A 354 -41.88 46.99 -55.81
CA CYS A 354 -42.10 48.17 -54.99
C CYS A 354 -41.62 48.00 -53.54
N VAL A 355 -40.51 47.28 -53.30
CA VAL A 355 -39.82 46.90 -52.03
C VAL A 355 -40.08 47.71 -50.75
N THR A 356 -40.41 49.00 -50.83
CA THR A 356 -40.68 49.90 -49.70
C THR A 356 -42.16 50.23 -49.46
N VAL A 357 -43.08 49.79 -50.33
CA VAL A 357 -44.49 50.25 -50.36
C VAL A 357 -45.44 49.07 -50.57
N PRO A 358 -46.25 48.70 -49.55
CA PRO A 358 -47.04 47.47 -49.60
C PRO A 358 -48.03 47.40 -50.76
N GLY A 359 -48.13 46.22 -51.37
CA GLY A 359 -49.08 45.92 -52.42
C GLY A 359 -49.59 44.48 -52.44
N PRO A 360 -50.62 44.20 -53.24
CA PRO A 360 -51.10 42.83 -53.42
C PRO A 360 -50.12 41.98 -54.25
N VAL A 361 -50.05 40.68 -53.94
CA VAL A 361 -49.28 39.66 -54.71
C VAL A 361 -49.64 39.69 -56.20
N GLU A 362 -50.91 39.94 -56.54
CA GLU A 362 -51.40 40.03 -57.92
C GLU A 362 -50.74 41.16 -58.73
N ASN A 363 -50.17 42.16 -58.06
CA ASN A 363 -49.50 43.30 -58.68
C ASN A 363 -47.99 43.34 -58.36
N ASN A 364 -47.38 42.19 -58.08
CA ASN A 364 -45.94 42.08 -57.75
C ASN A 364 -45.52 43.01 -56.60
N GLY A 365 -46.29 43.06 -55.51
CA GLY A 365 -46.02 43.87 -54.32
C GLY A 365 -46.19 45.39 -54.51
N CYS A 366 -46.61 45.85 -55.69
CA CYS A 366 -46.89 47.27 -55.91
C CYS A 366 -48.34 47.65 -55.56
N PRO A 367 -48.60 48.87 -55.04
CA PRO A 367 -49.94 49.37 -54.79
C PRO A 367 -50.81 49.35 -56.05
N THR A 368 -52.06 48.94 -55.89
CA THR A 368 -53.09 49.16 -56.92
C THR A 368 -53.58 50.61 -56.79
N LYS A 369 -53.68 51.30 -57.94
CA LYS A 369 -53.95 52.74 -58.04
C LYS A 369 -55.07 53.28 -57.16
#